data_AF-A0AAF3EVR9-F1
#
_entry.id   AF-A0AAF3EVR9-F1
#
_cell.length_a   1.000
_cell.length_b   1.000
_cell.length_c   1.000
_cell.angle_alpha   90.00
_cell.angle_beta   90.00
_cell.angle_gamma   90.00
#
_symmetry.space_group_name_H-M   'P 1'
#
loop_
_entity.id
_entity.type
_entity.pdbx_description
1 polymer ?
#
loop_
_entity_poly.entity_id
_entity_poly.type
_entity_poly.pdbx_seq_one_letter_code
_entity_poly.pdbx_strand_id
1 'polypeptide(L)'
;MSQLTPRSSAGSESRKRKITEYMSDHRSPKKERLEEDDENDDDVESESESLAATDGTILAPKYVLKFKEAFELHLKMGKQQASSLKQLKKVATEFANNSDFEDKERLVTSLMHYIRYSLRQGVLSIGLGLQALEEALNKGTSVHVFPDFPKRPPVAAVFYAKKRNITYTITAVKALNERMNGDTFGKEQAEKDTLEAEWKYLRELEAFLSSHKEADDLTQGQIEYVKTMIANKKKKLDPQPKRIAAGGKNGKSATRKDQPKPKTPLDIYMAGNPTLFAEYSPEKRLRKFEKRFNKLDDGEQAVYVNIAKSSGYA
;
A
#
# COMPACT_ATOMS: atom_id res chain seq x y z
N MET A 1 67.68 -19.11 -62.44
CA MET A 1 68.83 -19.31 -61.54
C MET A 1 68.24 -19.40 -60.13
N SER A 2 67.77 -20.58 -59.73
CA SER A 2 68.52 -21.69 -59.12
C SER A 2 68.85 -21.40 -57.65
N GLN A 3 68.58 -22.24 -56.66
CA GLN A 3 67.78 -23.46 -56.45
C GLN A 3 67.78 -23.65 -54.91
N LEU A 4 66.80 -24.38 -54.36
CA LEU A 4 66.97 -25.50 -53.41
C LEU A 4 65.72 -25.69 -52.54
N THR A 5 64.98 -26.75 -52.86
CA THR A 5 64.03 -27.47 -51.99
C THR A 5 64.80 -28.18 -50.85
N PRO A 6 64.20 -28.73 -49.75
CA PRO A 6 63.42 -29.97 -49.87
C PRO A 6 62.34 -30.30 -48.79
N ARG A 7 61.43 -31.20 -49.21
CA ARG A 7 60.94 -32.43 -48.54
C ARG A 7 60.31 -32.44 -47.13
N SER A 8 59.12 -33.05 -47.14
CA SER A 8 58.67 -34.22 -46.32
C SER A 8 58.46 -33.97 -44.82
N SER A 9 57.66 -34.72 -44.05
CA SER A 9 56.86 -35.93 -44.22
C SER A 9 55.91 -35.99 -43.01
N ALA A 10 54.83 -36.74 -43.14
CA ALA A 10 54.29 -37.66 -42.13
C ALA A 10 54.40 -37.27 -40.63
N GLY A 11 53.24 -37.16 -39.98
CA GLY A 11 53.16 -37.11 -38.53
C GLY A 11 51.73 -37.23 -38.04
N SER A 12 51.16 -38.44 -38.15
CA SER A 12 49.99 -38.83 -37.36
C SER A 12 50.38 -38.87 -35.89
N GLU A 13 49.75 -38.07 -35.04
CA GLU A 13 49.70 -38.37 -33.60
C GLU A 13 48.52 -37.67 -32.93
N SER A 14 47.52 -38.49 -32.61
CA SER A 14 46.42 -38.15 -31.72
C SER A 14 46.93 -37.89 -30.31
N ARG A 15 46.60 -36.75 -29.70
CA ARG A 15 46.21 -36.66 -28.28
C ARG A 15 45.79 -35.25 -27.85
N LYS A 16 44.60 -35.23 -27.22
CA LYS A 16 44.22 -34.47 -26.02
C LYS A 16 43.88 -32.97 -26.15
N ARG A 17 42.61 -32.72 -25.79
CA ARG A 17 42.09 -31.62 -24.94
C ARG A 17 42.13 -30.20 -25.54
N LYS A 18 40.95 -29.64 -25.78
CA LYS A 18 40.39 -28.55 -24.95
C LYS A 18 39.01 -28.14 -25.47
N ILE A 19 38.03 -28.24 -24.59
CA ILE A 19 36.81 -27.45 -24.64
C ILE A 19 37.23 -26.04 -24.24
N THR A 20 37.10 -25.09 -25.17
CA THR A 20 37.15 -23.64 -24.95
C THR A 20 36.15 -23.00 -25.90
N GLU A 21 34.97 -22.77 -25.37
CA GLU A 21 34.15 -21.54 -25.35
C GLU A 21 34.52 -20.34 -26.26
N TYR A 22 33.48 -19.55 -26.58
CA TYR A 22 33.40 -18.19 -27.19
C TYR A 22 33.36 -18.16 -28.74
N MET A 23 32.40 -17.56 -29.46
CA MET A 23 31.26 -16.66 -29.25
C MET A 23 30.31 -16.81 -30.46
N SER A 24 29.00 -16.99 -30.27
CA SER A 24 27.94 -15.94 -30.15
C SER A 24 27.41 -15.44 -31.49
N ASP A 25 26.22 -15.91 -31.86
CA ASP A 25 25.26 -15.12 -32.63
C ASP A 25 23.83 -15.64 -32.41
N HIS A 26 23.26 -15.27 -31.27
CA HIS A 26 21.81 -15.21 -31.09
C HIS A 26 21.47 -13.91 -30.36
N ARG A 27 21.11 -12.91 -31.16
CA ARG A 27 20.59 -11.62 -30.72
C ARG A 27 19.19 -11.86 -30.13
N SER A 28 19.12 -12.05 -28.81
CA SER A 28 17.86 -12.15 -28.07
C SER A 28 17.05 -10.83 -28.14
N PRO A 29 15.71 -10.89 -28.12
CA PRO A 29 14.89 -9.71 -27.92
C PRO A 29 15.00 -9.19 -26.49
N LYS A 30 14.99 -7.87 -26.36
CA LYS A 30 15.03 -7.09 -25.12
C LYS A 30 13.95 -7.56 -24.14
N LYS A 31 14.35 -7.86 -22.90
CA LYS A 31 13.46 -7.94 -21.74
C LYS A 31 12.78 -6.59 -21.54
N GLU A 32 11.45 -6.55 -21.68
CA GLU A 32 10.65 -5.49 -21.08
C GLU A 32 10.76 -5.62 -19.56
N ARG A 33 11.28 -4.55 -18.96
CA ARG A 33 11.43 -4.37 -17.53
C ARG A 33 10.03 -4.07 -16.96
N LEU A 34 9.51 -4.99 -16.15
CA LEU A 34 8.42 -4.69 -15.22
C LEU A 34 8.95 -3.64 -14.24
N GLU A 35 8.52 -2.40 -14.41
CA GLU A 35 8.64 -1.37 -13.38
C GLU A 35 7.45 -1.54 -12.43
N GLU A 36 7.71 -2.25 -11.35
CA GLU A 36 6.88 -2.29 -10.15
C GLU A 36 7.13 -0.98 -9.39
N ASP A 37 6.11 -0.12 -9.32
CA ASP A 37 6.09 1.01 -8.39
C ASP A 37 5.63 0.47 -7.02
N ASP A 38 6.62 0.16 -6.22
CA ASP A 38 6.56 -0.14 -4.81
C ASP A 38 6.40 1.16 -4.02
N GLU A 39 5.16 1.50 -3.68
CA GLU A 39 4.87 2.48 -2.62
C GLU A 39 4.46 1.75 -1.32
N ASN A 40 5.36 0.89 -0.80
CA ASN A 40 5.75 0.82 0.62
C ASN A 40 6.75 -0.33 0.85
N ASP A 41 8.04 -0.07 0.66
CA ASP A 41 9.10 -0.60 1.54
C ASP A 41 10.39 0.22 1.32
N ASP A 42 10.44 1.40 1.96
CA ASP A 42 11.73 2.01 2.29
C ASP A 42 12.52 1.02 3.17
N ASP A 43 13.75 0.74 2.73
CA ASP A 43 14.75 -0.18 3.28
C ASP A 43 14.56 -1.68 2.96
N VAL A 44 14.79 -2.06 1.70
CA VAL A 44 15.50 -3.32 1.43
C VAL A 44 16.96 -3.11 1.84
N GLU A 45 17.23 -3.15 3.15
CA GLU A 45 18.58 -3.43 3.62
C GLU A 45 19.02 -4.70 2.90
N SER A 46 20.09 -4.61 2.11
CA SER A 46 20.76 -5.77 1.56
C SER A 46 21.45 -6.51 2.71
N GLU A 47 20.67 -7.16 3.57
CA GLU A 47 21.16 -8.06 4.61
C GLU A 47 21.62 -9.34 3.92
N SER A 48 22.80 -9.25 3.31
CA SER A 48 23.76 -10.35 3.28
C SER A 48 24.28 -10.61 4.71
N GLU A 49 23.37 -10.68 5.69
CA GLU A 49 23.68 -11.18 7.02
C GLU A 49 24.12 -12.63 6.85
N SER A 50 25.42 -12.83 7.01
CA SER A 50 26.03 -14.13 7.21
C SER A 50 25.19 -14.90 8.24
N LEU A 51 24.50 -15.96 7.78
CA LEU A 51 23.81 -16.91 8.66
C LEU A 51 24.78 -17.80 9.45
N ALA A 52 26.11 -17.60 9.32
CA ALA A 52 27.03 -18.23 10.23
C ALA A 52 26.75 -17.66 11.61
N ALA A 53 26.31 -18.53 12.53
CA ALA A 53 26.14 -18.18 13.93
C ALA A 53 27.45 -17.56 14.42
N THR A 54 27.42 -16.27 14.74
CA THR A 54 28.49 -15.67 15.53
C THR A 54 28.40 -16.27 16.92
N ASP A 55 29.53 -16.77 17.41
CA ASP A 55 29.59 -17.60 18.60
C ASP A 55 28.86 -16.92 19.79
N GLY A 56 27.86 -17.59 20.36
CA GLY A 56 27.09 -17.14 21.53
C GLY A 56 25.83 -16.30 21.30
N THR A 57 25.59 -15.71 20.12
CA THR A 57 24.45 -14.80 19.89
C THR A 57 23.13 -15.50 19.58
N ILE A 58 23.16 -16.76 19.14
CA ILE A 58 21.97 -17.55 18.79
C ILE A 58 21.73 -18.66 19.81
N LEU A 59 20.48 -18.86 20.21
CA LEU A 59 20.06 -19.98 21.07
C LEU A 59 20.12 -21.29 20.30
N ALA A 60 20.45 -22.39 20.98
CA ALA A 60 20.41 -23.71 20.34
C ALA A 60 18.96 -24.09 19.95
N PRO A 61 18.75 -24.85 18.84
CA PRO A 61 17.42 -25.06 18.26
C PRO A 61 16.38 -25.61 19.25
N LYS A 62 16.80 -26.52 20.14
CA LYS A 62 15.93 -27.12 21.17
C LYS A 62 15.33 -26.09 22.13
N TYR A 63 16.05 -25.00 22.42
CA TYR A 63 15.53 -23.93 23.28
C TYR A 63 14.51 -23.06 22.55
N VAL A 64 14.77 -22.73 21.28
CA VAL A 64 13.84 -21.95 20.47
C VAL A 64 12.52 -22.70 20.25
N LEU A 65 12.58 -24.03 20.08
CA LEU A 65 11.39 -24.87 19.97
C LEU A 65 10.45 -24.76 21.18
N LYS A 66 10.96 -24.51 22.39
CA LYS A 66 10.11 -24.31 23.58
C LYS A 66 9.25 -23.05 23.48
N PHE A 67 9.73 -22.05 22.78
CA PHE A 67 9.00 -20.78 22.58
C PHE A 67 8.10 -20.80 21.34
N LYS A 68 8.23 -21.80 20.47
CA LYS A 68 7.50 -21.90 19.21
C LYS A 68 5.99 -21.82 19.42
N GLU A 69 5.43 -22.70 20.26
CA GLU A 69 3.98 -22.78 20.49
C GLU A 69 3.43 -21.52 21.15
N ALA A 70 4.16 -20.97 22.13
CA ALA A 70 3.79 -19.72 22.79
C ALA A 70 3.82 -18.54 21.81
N PHE A 71 4.80 -18.49 20.91
CA PHE A 71 4.90 -17.45 19.88
C PHE A 71 3.80 -17.59 18.80
N GLU A 72 3.50 -18.82 18.36
CA GLU A 72 2.38 -19.08 17.45
C GLU A 72 1.04 -18.65 18.07
N LEU A 73 0.84 -18.92 19.37
CA LEU A 73 -0.36 -18.47 20.08
C LEU A 73 -0.41 -16.94 20.18
N HIS A 74 0.72 -16.29 20.46
CA HIS A 74 0.81 -14.83 20.50
C HIS A 74 0.42 -14.18 19.16
N LEU A 75 0.90 -14.73 18.04
CA LEU A 75 0.53 -14.29 16.69
C LEU A 75 -0.98 -14.42 16.44
N LYS A 76 -1.58 -15.56 16.83
CA LYS A 76 -3.02 -15.81 16.66
C LYS A 76 -3.88 -14.89 17.53
N MET A 77 -3.50 -14.69 18.79
CA MET A 77 -4.28 -13.87 19.75
C MET A 77 -4.18 -12.37 19.47
N GLY A 78 -3.02 -11.89 18.99
CA GLY A 78 -2.81 -10.46 18.72
C GLY A 78 -3.61 -9.91 17.54
N LYS A 79 -4.29 -10.77 16.75
CA LYS A 79 -4.81 -10.44 15.40
C LYS A 79 -3.73 -9.85 14.48
N GLN A 80 -2.45 -10.00 14.83
CA GLN A 80 -1.33 -9.49 14.05
C GLN A 80 -0.89 -10.60 13.10
N GLN A 81 -1.28 -10.50 11.83
CA GLN A 81 -0.56 -11.21 10.78
C GLN A 81 0.68 -10.38 10.45
N ALA A 82 1.86 -10.91 10.77
CA ALA A 82 3.10 -10.32 10.30
C ALA A 82 3.22 -10.63 8.79
N SER A 83 2.94 -9.64 7.95
CA SER A 83 3.02 -9.79 6.48
C SER A 83 4.41 -9.48 5.93
N SER A 84 5.33 -8.96 6.76
CA SER A 84 6.73 -8.72 6.39
C SER A 84 7.69 -9.11 7.52
N LEU A 85 8.97 -9.31 7.20
CA LEU A 85 10.01 -9.63 8.20
C LEU A 85 10.19 -8.51 9.23
N LYS A 86 10.01 -7.24 8.83
CA LYS A 86 10.07 -6.08 9.71
C LYS A 86 8.94 -6.09 10.74
N GLN A 87 7.71 -6.39 10.29
CA GLN A 87 6.58 -6.59 11.19
C GLN A 87 6.80 -7.80 12.10
N LEU A 88 7.32 -8.92 11.56
CA LEU A 88 7.61 -10.11 12.35
C LEU A 88 8.62 -9.83 13.45
N LYS A 89 9.69 -9.06 13.18
CA LYS A 89 10.66 -8.63 14.19
C LYS A 89 9.99 -7.83 15.29
N LYS A 90 9.08 -6.90 14.93
CA LYS A 90 8.30 -6.14 15.91
C LYS A 90 7.44 -7.06 16.80
N VAL A 91 6.72 -8.01 16.21
CA VAL A 91 5.90 -8.97 16.96
C VAL A 91 6.76 -9.86 17.86
N ALA A 92 7.93 -10.29 17.36
CA ALA A 92 8.89 -11.07 18.15
C ALA A 92 9.40 -10.26 19.35
N THR A 93 9.67 -8.96 19.18
CA THR A 93 10.03 -8.06 20.29
C THR A 93 8.90 -7.91 21.30
N GLU A 94 7.66 -7.72 20.84
CA GLU A 94 6.47 -7.66 21.71
C GLU A 94 6.29 -8.97 22.50
N PHE A 95 6.45 -10.11 21.85
CA PHE A 95 6.42 -11.43 22.50
C PHE A 95 7.55 -11.59 23.52
N ALA A 96 8.79 -11.25 23.16
CA ALA A 96 9.93 -11.37 24.04
C ALA A 96 9.71 -10.53 25.31
N ASN A 97 9.28 -9.28 25.18
CA ASN A 97 8.99 -8.37 26.30
C ASN A 97 7.92 -8.93 27.26
N ASN A 98 6.97 -9.72 26.76
CA ASN A 98 5.91 -10.34 27.56
C ASN A 98 6.26 -11.76 28.07
N SER A 99 7.43 -12.29 27.71
CA SER A 99 7.89 -13.60 28.18
C SER A 99 8.65 -13.51 29.51
N ASP A 100 8.94 -14.65 30.15
CA ASP A 100 9.81 -14.71 31.34
C ASP A 100 11.29 -14.91 31.00
N PHE A 101 11.66 -14.91 29.71
CA PHE A 101 13.04 -15.12 29.30
C PHE A 101 13.92 -13.92 29.64
N GLU A 102 15.08 -14.11 30.28
CA GLU A 102 15.94 -13.00 30.74
C GLU A 102 16.50 -12.17 29.57
N ASP A 103 17.05 -12.84 28.56
CA ASP A 103 17.73 -12.17 27.43
C ASP A 103 16.79 -11.94 26.24
N LYS A 104 16.00 -10.87 26.33
CA LYS A 104 14.98 -10.52 25.32
C LYS A 104 15.56 -10.41 23.91
N GLU A 105 16.69 -9.73 23.78
CA GLU A 105 17.32 -9.47 22.49
C GLU A 105 17.82 -10.76 21.84
N ARG A 106 18.42 -11.65 22.64
CA ARG A 106 18.86 -12.95 22.15
C ARG A 106 17.70 -13.84 21.72
N LEU A 107 16.56 -13.78 22.41
CA LEU A 107 15.35 -14.49 22.01
C LEU A 107 14.81 -13.99 20.67
N VAL A 108 14.67 -12.67 20.50
CA VAL A 108 14.22 -12.06 19.23
C VAL A 108 15.16 -12.44 18.08
N THR A 109 16.47 -12.27 18.30
CA THR A 109 17.50 -12.56 17.30
C THR A 109 17.45 -14.03 16.89
N SER A 110 17.31 -14.94 17.86
CA SER A 110 17.21 -16.38 17.60
C SER A 110 15.94 -16.74 16.84
N LEU A 111 14.78 -16.21 17.24
CA LEU A 111 13.51 -16.45 16.55
C LEU A 111 13.58 -15.98 15.09
N MET A 112 14.08 -14.77 14.86
CA MET A 112 14.23 -14.23 13.51
C MET A 112 15.21 -15.04 12.67
N HIS A 113 16.33 -15.48 13.25
CA HIS A 113 17.32 -16.32 12.58
C HIS A 113 16.70 -17.64 12.09
N TYR A 114 16.04 -18.40 12.97
CA TYR A 114 15.46 -19.69 12.59
C TYR A 114 14.25 -19.57 11.66
N ILE A 115 13.43 -18.52 11.79
CA ILE A 115 12.34 -18.28 10.85
C ILE A 115 12.90 -17.97 9.45
N ARG A 116 13.86 -17.04 9.33
CA ARG A 116 14.53 -16.73 8.05
C ARG A 116 15.18 -17.97 7.44
N TYR A 117 15.86 -18.78 8.25
CA TYR A 117 16.45 -20.03 7.80
C TYR A 117 15.40 -21.00 7.24
N SER A 118 14.26 -21.16 7.92
CA SER A 118 13.18 -22.06 7.52
C SER A 118 12.45 -21.65 6.24
N LEU A 119 12.42 -20.35 5.93
CA LEU A 119 11.76 -19.81 4.74
C LEU A 119 12.62 -19.89 3.47
N ARG A 120 13.84 -20.45 3.54
CA ARG A 120 14.70 -20.64 2.36
C ARG A 120 14.14 -21.72 1.44
N GLN A 121 14.25 -21.50 0.14
CA GLN A 121 13.74 -22.39 -0.93
C GLN A 121 14.25 -23.85 -0.83
N GLY A 122 15.42 -24.09 -0.25
CA GLY A 122 15.97 -25.45 -0.04
C GLY A 122 15.50 -26.15 1.24
N VAL A 123 14.79 -25.45 2.14
CA VAL A 123 14.33 -25.97 3.43
C VAL A 123 12.81 -26.16 3.45
N LEU A 124 12.08 -25.37 2.65
CA LEU A 124 10.63 -25.51 2.52
C LEU A 124 10.25 -26.86 1.90
N SER A 125 9.34 -27.57 2.57
CA SER A 125 8.76 -28.79 1.99
C SER A 125 7.86 -28.42 0.81
N ILE A 126 7.79 -29.30 -0.19
CA ILE A 126 6.89 -29.12 -1.35
C ILE A 126 5.44 -28.94 -0.87
N GLY A 127 5.02 -29.67 0.17
CA GLY A 127 3.68 -29.55 0.74
C GLY A 127 3.37 -28.14 1.27
N LEU A 128 4.30 -27.52 2.01
CA LEU A 128 4.15 -26.12 2.46
C LEU A 128 4.18 -25.14 1.28
N GLY A 129 5.00 -25.42 0.26
CA GLY A 129 5.03 -24.63 -0.97
C GLY A 129 3.70 -24.66 -1.72
N LEU A 130 3.05 -25.82 -1.81
CA LEU A 130 1.73 -25.96 -2.45
C LEU A 130 0.64 -25.24 -1.65
N GLN A 131 0.68 -25.27 -0.31
CA GLN A 131 -0.25 -24.50 0.52
C GLN A 131 -0.06 -22.99 0.32
N ALA A 132 1.19 -22.51 0.29
CA ALA A 132 1.49 -21.11 0.03
C ALA A 132 1.05 -20.69 -1.38
N LEU A 133 1.20 -21.57 -2.38
CA LEU A 133 0.70 -21.36 -3.73
C LEU A 133 -0.81 -21.23 -3.76
N GLU A 134 -1.54 -22.14 -3.12
CA GLU A 134 -3.00 -22.08 -3.01
C GLU A 134 -3.47 -20.78 -2.34
N GLU A 135 -2.83 -20.38 -1.24
CA GLU A 135 -3.14 -19.12 -0.57
C GLU A 135 -2.86 -17.91 -1.48
N ALA A 136 -1.73 -17.93 -2.21
CA ALA A 136 -1.37 -16.85 -3.12
C ALA A 136 -2.34 -16.73 -4.31
N LEU A 137 -2.74 -17.84 -4.92
CA LEU A 137 -3.67 -17.86 -6.05
C LEU A 137 -5.10 -17.48 -5.63
N ASN A 138 -5.50 -17.75 -4.39
CA ASN A 138 -6.79 -17.33 -3.85
C ASN A 138 -6.83 -15.85 -3.40
N LYS A 139 -5.67 -15.21 -3.19
CA LYS A 139 -5.63 -13.78 -2.81
C LYS A 139 -6.14 -12.91 -3.94
N GLY A 140 -6.96 -11.92 -3.60
CA GLY A 140 -7.52 -11.01 -4.60
C GLY A 140 -6.47 -10.23 -5.41
N THR A 141 -5.29 -9.98 -4.85
CA THR A 141 -4.19 -9.30 -5.55
C THR A 141 -3.56 -10.11 -6.67
N SER A 142 -3.77 -11.43 -6.71
CA SER A 142 -3.26 -12.30 -7.78
C SER A 142 -3.90 -12.02 -9.14
N VAL A 143 -5.00 -11.26 -9.21
CA VAL A 143 -5.57 -10.79 -10.49
C VAL A 143 -4.56 -10.03 -11.34
N HIS A 144 -3.55 -9.41 -10.75
CA HIS A 144 -2.48 -8.72 -11.48
C HIS A 144 -1.57 -9.65 -12.29
N VAL A 145 -1.64 -10.97 -12.06
CA VAL A 145 -0.90 -11.97 -12.83
C VAL A 145 -1.60 -12.27 -14.16
N PHE A 146 -2.89 -11.93 -14.30
CA PHE A 146 -3.61 -12.12 -15.56
C PHE A 146 -3.01 -11.22 -16.65
N PRO A 147 -2.63 -11.76 -17.82
CA PRO A 147 -1.98 -10.98 -18.88
C PRO A 147 -2.80 -9.81 -19.41
N ASP A 148 -4.12 -9.91 -19.35
CA ASP A 148 -5.10 -8.95 -19.80
C ASP A 148 -5.68 -8.09 -18.67
N PHE A 149 -5.18 -8.24 -17.44
CA PHE A 149 -5.60 -7.39 -16.33
C PHE A 149 -5.30 -5.92 -16.65
N PRO A 150 -6.29 -5.01 -16.53
CA PRO A 150 -6.11 -3.61 -16.88
C PRO A 150 -4.96 -2.93 -16.10
N LYS A 151 -4.14 -2.15 -16.79
CA LYS A 151 -3.04 -1.39 -16.16
C LYS A 151 -3.56 -0.06 -15.63
N ARG A 152 -3.01 0.37 -14.48
CA ARG A 152 -3.39 1.65 -13.86
C ARG A 152 -3.14 2.82 -14.82
N PRO A 153 -4.05 3.80 -14.89
CA PRO A 153 -3.88 4.96 -15.74
C PRO A 153 -2.73 5.85 -15.23
N PRO A 154 -1.95 6.50 -16.12
CA PRO A 154 -0.91 7.44 -15.72
C PRO A 154 -1.47 8.64 -14.95
N VAL A 155 -0.64 9.26 -14.11
CA VAL A 155 -0.99 10.49 -13.40
C VAL A 155 -0.87 11.73 -14.30
N ALA A 156 -1.52 12.83 -13.92
CA ALA A 156 -1.55 14.08 -14.71
C ALA A 156 -0.16 14.59 -15.11
N ALA A 157 0.85 14.46 -14.24
CA ALA A 157 2.22 14.85 -14.56
C ALA A 157 2.78 14.11 -15.78
N VAL A 158 2.43 12.84 -15.97
CA VAL A 158 2.87 12.03 -17.12
C VAL A 158 2.21 12.51 -18.41
N PHE A 159 0.90 12.80 -18.38
CA PHE A 159 0.20 13.38 -19.52
C PHE A 159 0.73 14.76 -19.89
N TYR A 160 0.99 15.60 -18.89
CA TYR A 160 1.58 16.92 -19.06
C TYR A 160 2.98 16.83 -19.70
N ALA A 161 3.85 15.96 -19.16
CA ALA A 161 5.18 15.74 -19.70
C ALA A 161 5.13 15.27 -21.16
N LYS A 162 4.25 14.31 -21.48
CA LYS A 162 4.06 13.80 -22.84
C LYS A 162 3.61 14.89 -23.81
N LYS A 163 2.65 15.74 -23.42
CA LYS A 163 2.16 16.85 -24.26
C LYS A 163 3.19 17.95 -24.49
N ARG A 164 4.11 18.16 -23.54
CA ARG A 164 5.18 19.16 -23.61
C ARG A 164 6.51 18.60 -24.11
N ASN A 165 6.56 17.34 -24.53
CA ASN A 165 7.78 16.62 -24.93
C ASN A 165 8.89 16.69 -23.85
N ILE A 166 8.51 16.64 -22.59
CA ILE A 166 9.42 16.60 -21.45
C ILE A 166 9.64 15.14 -21.05
N THR A 167 10.90 14.74 -20.86
CA THR A 167 11.22 13.41 -20.36
C THR A 167 10.76 13.28 -18.91
N TYR A 168 9.84 12.35 -18.65
CA TYR A 168 9.44 11.99 -17.30
C TYR A 168 10.51 11.09 -16.67
N THR A 169 11.20 11.56 -15.63
CA THR A 169 12.20 10.80 -14.86
C THR A 169 12.01 11.05 -13.39
N ILE A 170 12.30 10.05 -12.54
CA ILE A 170 12.13 10.10 -11.08
C ILE A 170 12.84 11.34 -10.48
N THR A 171 14.06 11.62 -10.94
CA THR A 171 14.86 12.76 -10.48
C THR A 171 14.31 14.13 -10.90
N ALA A 172 13.44 14.19 -11.90
CA ALA A 172 12.88 15.43 -12.44
C ALA A 172 11.40 15.66 -12.08
N VAL A 173 10.75 14.75 -11.35
CA VAL A 173 9.31 14.83 -11.01
C VAL A 173 8.98 16.13 -10.28
N LYS A 174 9.82 16.57 -9.34
CA LYS A 174 9.59 17.81 -8.59
C LYS A 174 9.57 19.04 -9.49
N ALA A 175 10.59 19.18 -10.34
CA ALA A 175 10.69 20.30 -11.30
C ALA A 175 9.56 20.27 -12.33
N LEU A 176 9.13 19.08 -12.76
CA LEU A 176 7.99 18.90 -13.65
C LEU A 176 6.68 19.37 -12.99
N ASN A 177 6.45 19.00 -11.73
CA ASN A 177 5.27 19.41 -10.98
C ASN A 177 5.24 20.92 -10.73
N GLU A 178 6.39 21.55 -10.45
CA GLU A 178 6.50 23.00 -10.34
C GLU A 178 6.15 23.70 -11.67
N ARG A 179 6.67 23.18 -12.80
CA ARG A 179 6.31 23.68 -14.15
C ARG A 179 4.83 23.51 -14.47
N MET A 180 4.26 22.36 -14.13
CA MET A 180 2.83 22.08 -14.34
C MET A 180 1.96 23.02 -13.49
N ASN A 181 2.36 23.32 -12.25
CA ASN A 181 1.62 24.25 -11.40
C ASN A 181 1.68 25.70 -11.91
N GLY A 182 2.73 26.07 -12.65
CA GLY A 182 2.84 27.37 -13.31
C GLY A 182 2.07 27.47 -14.64
N ASP A 183 1.65 26.34 -15.24
CA ASP A 183 0.90 26.27 -16.50
C ASP A 183 -0.54 25.81 -16.25
N THR A 184 -1.41 26.76 -15.90
CA THR A 184 -2.81 26.48 -15.54
C THR A 184 -3.57 25.74 -16.64
N PHE A 185 -3.39 26.15 -17.90
CA PHE A 185 -4.04 25.52 -19.04
C PHE A 185 -3.51 24.10 -19.31
N GLY A 186 -2.19 23.93 -19.31
CA GLY A 186 -1.57 22.62 -19.50
C GLY A 186 -1.92 21.64 -18.39
N LYS A 187 -2.03 22.12 -17.15
CA LYS A 187 -2.49 21.34 -16.00
C LYS A 187 -3.94 20.89 -16.16
N GLU A 188 -4.86 21.80 -16.45
CA GLU A 188 -6.28 21.46 -16.63
C GLU A 188 -6.47 20.43 -17.75
N GLN A 189 -5.74 20.59 -18.86
CA GLN A 189 -5.79 19.64 -19.95
C GLN A 189 -5.24 18.26 -19.56
N ALA A 190 -4.15 18.20 -18.78
CA ALA A 190 -3.59 16.94 -18.29
C ALA A 190 -4.49 16.26 -17.25
N GLU A 191 -5.18 17.03 -16.40
CA GLU A 191 -6.19 16.53 -15.47
C GLU A 191 -7.39 15.95 -16.22
N LYS A 192 -7.84 16.61 -17.30
CA LYS A 192 -8.92 16.09 -18.17
C LYS A 192 -8.53 14.76 -18.83
N ASP A 193 -7.33 14.67 -19.39
CA ASP A 193 -6.84 13.42 -19.99
C ASP A 193 -6.72 12.30 -18.94
N THR A 194 -6.29 12.66 -17.73
CA THR A 194 -6.21 11.72 -16.60
C THR A 194 -7.60 11.20 -16.26
N LEU A 195 -8.60 12.08 -16.16
CA LEU A 195 -9.97 11.71 -15.88
C LEU A 195 -10.55 10.78 -16.95
N GLU A 196 -10.29 11.07 -18.23
CA GLU A 196 -10.71 10.21 -19.34
C GLU A 196 -10.04 8.82 -19.27
N ALA A 197 -8.73 8.78 -18.98
CA ALA A 197 -8.00 7.53 -18.79
C ALA A 197 -8.51 6.73 -17.58
N GLU A 198 -8.91 7.40 -16.50
CA GLU A 198 -9.53 6.73 -15.35
C GLU A 198 -10.90 6.15 -15.67
N TRP A 199 -11.74 6.85 -16.46
CA TRP A 199 -13.01 6.29 -16.94
C TRP A 199 -12.81 5.11 -17.87
N LYS A 200 -11.80 5.16 -18.76
CA LYS A 200 -11.43 4.04 -19.62
C LYS A 200 -10.99 2.83 -18.79
N TYR A 201 -10.09 3.04 -17.84
CA TYR A 201 -9.62 2.00 -16.92
C TYR A 201 -10.77 1.37 -16.13
N LEU A 202 -11.74 2.17 -15.67
CA LEU A 202 -12.93 1.65 -14.99
C LEU A 202 -13.74 0.70 -15.88
N ARG A 203 -13.97 1.08 -17.14
CA ARG A 203 -14.68 0.21 -18.11
C ARG A 203 -13.91 -1.07 -18.39
N GLU A 204 -12.60 -0.98 -18.50
CA GLU A 204 -11.73 -2.14 -18.70
C GLU A 204 -11.78 -3.09 -17.48
N LEU A 205 -11.81 -2.58 -16.26
CA LEU A 205 -12.00 -3.40 -15.06
C LEU A 205 -13.37 -4.11 -15.03
N GLU A 206 -14.43 -3.41 -15.46
CA GLU A 206 -15.78 -3.99 -15.57
C GLU A 206 -15.87 -5.06 -16.65
N ALA A 207 -15.21 -4.84 -17.79
CA ALA A 207 -15.11 -5.82 -18.87
C ALA A 207 -14.30 -7.05 -18.43
N PHE A 208 -13.15 -6.85 -17.78
CA PHE A 208 -12.35 -7.92 -17.18
C PHE A 208 -13.20 -8.76 -16.23
N LEU A 209 -13.87 -8.12 -15.27
CA LEU A 209 -14.72 -8.84 -14.31
C LEU A 209 -15.86 -9.61 -15.00
N SER A 210 -16.44 -9.08 -16.07
CA SER A 210 -17.56 -9.72 -16.76
C SER A 210 -17.10 -10.94 -17.56
N SER A 211 -16.05 -10.77 -18.38
CA SER A 211 -15.47 -11.84 -19.21
C SER A 211 -14.96 -13.03 -18.37
N HIS A 212 -14.21 -12.75 -17.32
CA HIS A 212 -13.65 -13.79 -16.46
C HIS A 212 -14.68 -14.43 -15.51
N LYS A 213 -15.74 -13.70 -15.15
CA LYS A 213 -16.86 -14.30 -14.42
C LYS A 213 -17.66 -15.26 -15.29
N GLU A 214 -17.77 -15.01 -16.59
CA GLU A 214 -18.39 -15.94 -17.54
C GLU A 214 -17.51 -17.18 -17.77
N ALA A 215 -16.18 -17.02 -17.75
CA ALA A 215 -15.20 -18.10 -17.90
C ALA A 215 -15.01 -18.95 -16.63
N ASP A 216 -15.48 -18.48 -15.46
CA ASP A 216 -15.33 -19.13 -14.15
C ASP A 216 -13.86 -19.37 -13.74
N ASP A 217 -12.95 -18.49 -14.17
CA ASP A 217 -11.51 -18.58 -13.91
C ASP A 217 -11.03 -17.65 -12.77
N LEU A 218 -11.96 -16.94 -12.13
CA LEU A 218 -11.71 -16.12 -10.94
C LEU A 218 -12.26 -16.78 -9.68
N THR A 219 -11.44 -16.77 -8.64
CA THR A 219 -11.86 -17.14 -7.28
C THR A 219 -12.76 -16.06 -6.68
N GLN A 220 -13.57 -16.43 -5.68
CA GLN A 220 -14.45 -15.48 -4.99
C GLN A 220 -13.68 -14.28 -4.40
N GLY A 221 -12.49 -14.52 -3.84
CA GLY A 221 -11.64 -13.46 -3.28
C GLY A 221 -11.15 -12.47 -4.34
N GLN A 222 -10.83 -12.95 -5.54
CA GLN A 222 -10.46 -12.11 -6.69
C GLN A 222 -11.65 -11.30 -7.21
N ILE A 223 -12.83 -11.92 -7.32
CA ILE A 223 -14.06 -11.24 -7.71
C ILE A 223 -14.38 -10.08 -6.76
N GLU A 224 -14.32 -10.32 -5.44
CA GLU A 224 -14.58 -9.30 -4.43
C GLU A 224 -13.55 -8.16 -4.46
N TYR A 225 -12.28 -8.50 -4.69
CA TYR A 225 -11.21 -7.51 -4.83
C TYR A 225 -11.46 -6.57 -6.02
N VAL A 226 -11.73 -7.11 -7.20
CA VAL A 226 -12.00 -6.31 -8.41
C VAL A 226 -13.28 -5.48 -8.25
N LYS A 227 -14.35 -6.06 -7.67
CA LYS A 227 -15.57 -5.30 -7.33
C LYS A 227 -15.29 -4.13 -6.40
N THR A 228 -14.45 -4.34 -5.39
CA THR A 228 -14.06 -3.28 -4.44
C THR A 228 -13.24 -2.20 -5.14
N MET A 229 -12.33 -2.57 -6.05
CA MET A 229 -11.60 -1.60 -6.88
C MET A 229 -12.53 -0.76 -7.75
N ILE A 230 -13.47 -1.40 -8.46
CA ILE A 230 -14.48 -0.74 -9.30
C ILE A 230 -15.31 0.22 -8.45
N ALA A 231 -15.82 -0.23 -7.28
CA ALA A 231 -16.62 0.61 -6.39
C ALA A 231 -15.85 1.84 -5.88
N ASN A 232 -14.59 1.64 -5.47
CA ASN A 232 -13.73 2.73 -5.01
C ASN A 232 -13.40 3.72 -6.13
N LYS A 233 -13.15 3.24 -7.35
CA LYS A 233 -12.91 4.10 -8.52
C LYS A 233 -14.16 4.85 -8.95
N LYS A 234 -15.32 4.20 -9.00
CA LYS A 234 -16.62 4.86 -9.22
C LYS A 234 -16.86 5.99 -8.23
N LYS A 235 -16.65 5.74 -6.94
CA LYS A 235 -16.80 6.76 -5.90
C LYS A 235 -15.84 7.95 -6.04
N LYS A 236 -14.67 7.76 -6.64
CA LYS A 236 -13.70 8.83 -6.91
C LYS A 236 -14.08 9.64 -8.16
N LEU A 237 -14.57 8.97 -9.20
CA LEU A 237 -14.91 9.56 -10.50
C LEU A 237 -16.30 10.20 -10.55
N ASP A 238 -17.26 9.62 -9.84
CA ASP A 238 -18.54 10.22 -9.53
C ASP A 238 -18.40 10.85 -8.14
N PRO A 239 -18.11 12.16 -8.04
CA PRO A 239 -18.33 12.88 -6.81
C PRO A 239 -19.84 12.93 -6.61
N GLN A 240 -20.41 11.82 -6.11
CA GLN A 240 -21.69 11.83 -5.43
C GLN A 240 -21.62 13.08 -4.55
N PRO A 241 -22.55 14.05 -4.70
CA PRO A 241 -22.58 15.19 -3.80
C PRO A 241 -22.53 14.56 -2.43
N LYS A 242 -21.50 14.90 -1.64
CA LYS A 242 -21.34 14.36 -0.28
C LYS A 242 -22.74 14.48 0.29
N ARG A 243 -23.45 13.35 0.45
CA ARG A 243 -24.71 13.36 1.17
C ARG A 243 -24.29 14.00 2.46
N ILE A 244 -24.77 15.21 2.72
CA ILE A 244 -24.62 15.86 4.00
C ILE A 244 -25.34 14.89 4.90
N ALA A 245 -24.58 13.95 5.45
CA ALA A 245 -25.10 12.89 6.27
C ALA A 245 -25.61 13.63 7.49
N ALA A 246 -26.92 13.85 7.51
CA ALA A 246 -27.63 14.21 8.70
C ALA A 246 -27.21 13.19 9.77
N GLY A 247 -26.48 13.67 10.77
CA GLY A 247 -26.20 12.99 12.04
C GLY A 247 -25.67 11.57 11.93
N GLY A 248 -24.35 11.41 11.83
CA GLY A 248 -23.69 10.12 12.00
C GLY A 248 -22.28 10.28 12.54
N LYS A 249 -22.14 10.79 13.78
CA LYS A 249 -20.89 10.64 14.52
C LYS A 249 -20.70 9.17 14.82
N ASN A 250 -19.77 8.53 14.14
CA ASN A 250 -18.85 7.53 14.71
C ASN A 250 -17.77 7.21 13.68
N GLY A 251 -16.56 7.66 13.96
CA GLY A 251 -15.40 7.44 13.11
C GLY A 251 -14.26 8.32 13.57
N LYS A 252 -13.52 7.85 14.58
CA LYS A 252 -12.21 8.39 14.95
C LYS A 252 -11.33 8.40 13.70
N SER A 253 -11.07 9.56 13.12
CA SER A 253 -9.81 9.82 12.43
C SER A 253 -9.22 11.08 13.02
N ALA A 254 -8.22 10.88 13.88
CA ALA A 254 -7.33 11.92 14.32
C ALA A 254 -6.62 12.56 13.10
N THR A 255 -6.08 13.76 13.30
CA THR A 255 -5.24 14.53 12.36
C THR A 255 -5.94 15.28 11.22
N ARG A 256 -6.81 16.23 11.60
CA ARG A 256 -6.67 17.64 11.17
C ARG A 256 -7.28 18.50 12.27
N LYS A 257 -6.51 19.46 12.80
CA LYS A 257 -7.06 20.56 13.61
C LYS A 257 -7.95 21.39 12.68
N ASP A 258 -9.18 20.95 12.45
CA ASP A 258 -10.23 21.84 11.98
C ASP A 258 -10.35 22.93 13.05
N GLN A 259 -10.04 24.17 12.67
CA GLN A 259 -10.39 25.31 13.51
C GLN A 259 -11.89 25.20 13.81
N PRO A 260 -12.31 25.27 15.08
CA PRO A 260 -13.72 25.17 15.43
C PRO A 260 -14.45 26.28 14.68
N LYS A 261 -15.46 25.90 13.87
CA LYS A 261 -16.34 26.88 13.23
C LYS A 261 -16.87 27.85 14.31
N PRO A 262 -16.88 29.17 14.06
CA PRO A 262 -17.35 30.13 15.04
C PRO A 262 -18.80 29.77 15.44
N LYS A 263 -19.01 29.56 16.73
CA LYS A 263 -20.33 29.20 17.27
C LYS A 263 -21.25 30.40 17.16
N THR A 264 -22.46 30.19 16.69
CA THR A 264 -23.47 31.25 16.66
C THR A 264 -24.02 31.51 18.08
N PRO A 265 -24.62 32.69 18.35
CA PRO A 265 -25.27 32.98 19.63
C PRO A 265 -26.32 31.92 20.02
N LEU A 266 -27.04 31.39 19.04
CA LEU A 266 -28.00 30.31 19.21
C LEU A 266 -27.33 28.99 19.62
N ASP A 267 -26.17 28.66 19.05
CA ASP A 267 -25.40 27.45 19.43
C ASP A 267 -24.96 27.50 20.89
N ILE A 268 -24.59 28.70 21.37
CA ILE A 268 -24.20 28.92 22.77
C ILE A 268 -25.41 28.82 23.69
N TYR A 269 -26.55 29.38 23.28
CA TYR A 269 -27.82 29.25 24.01
C TYR A 269 -28.27 27.79 24.16
N MET A 270 -28.16 27.01 23.07
CA MET A 270 -28.47 25.57 23.07
C MET A 270 -27.50 24.77 23.95
N ALA A 271 -26.21 25.11 23.91
CA ALA A 271 -25.20 24.46 24.74
C ALA A 271 -25.37 24.74 26.24
N GLY A 272 -25.83 25.94 26.61
CA GLY A 272 -26.15 26.31 27.99
C GLY A 272 -27.41 25.64 28.53
N ASN A 273 -28.26 25.09 27.66
CA ASN A 273 -29.53 24.47 28.05
C ASN A 273 -29.73 23.08 27.42
N PRO A 274 -28.84 22.11 27.69
CA PRO A 274 -28.80 20.82 26.98
C PRO A 274 -29.96 19.89 27.30
N THR A 275 -30.75 20.18 28.35
CA THR A 275 -31.93 19.40 28.74
C THR A 275 -33.24 19.96 28.20
N LEU A 276 -33.25 21.21 27.71
CA LEU A 276 -34.44 21.79 27.09
C LEU A 276 -34.77 21.09 25.77
N PHE A 277 -36.04 20.72 25.60
CA PHE A 277 -36.59 20.10 24.40
C PHE A 277 -35.91 18.77 24.01
N ALA A 278 -35.30 18.08 24.97
CA ALA A 278 -34.59 16.81 24.77
C ALA A 278 -35.52 15.68 24.27
N GLU A 279 -36.81 15.80 24.55
CA GLU A 279 -37.90 14.90 24.12
C GLU A 279 -38.29 15.05 22.64
N TYR A 280 -37.82 16.11 21.96
CA TYR A 280 -38.12 16.35 20.54
C TYR A 280 -36.98 15.90 19.63
N SER A 281 -37.32 15.51 18.40
CA SER A 281 -36.32 15.22 17.36
C SER A 281 -35.41 16.43 17.11
N PRO A 282 -34.14 16.23 16.69
CA PRO A 282 -33.15 17.31 16.54
C PRO A 282 -33.63 18.51 15.72
N GLU A 283 -34.39 18.27 14.65
CA GLU A 283 -34.95 19.34 13.80
C GLU A 283 -36.07 20.13 14.50
N LYS A 284 -36.98 19.43 15.20
CA LYS A 284 -38.06 20.09 15.96
C LYS A 284 -37.50 20.84 17.17
N ARG A 285 -36.43 20.28 17.77
CA ARG A 285 -35.68 20.86 18.88
C ARG A 285 -35.00 22.17 18.45
N LEU A 286 -34.33 22.21 17.31
CA LEU A 286 -33.71 23.42 16.76
C LEU A 286 -34.76 24.52 16.54
N ARG A 287 -35.89 24.21 15.87
CA ARG A 287 -36.98 25.18 15.66
C ARG A 287 -37.58 25.72 16.97
N LYS A 288 -37.63 24.91 18.02
CA LYS A 288 -38.10 25.36 19.34
C LYS A 288 -37.07 26.25 20.05
N PHE A 289 -35.77 25.94 19.93
CA PHE A 289 -34.71 26.80 20.42
C PHE A 289 -34.66 28.14 19.69
N GLU A 290 -34.75 28.17 18.36
CA GLU A 290 -34.83 29.41 17.57
C GLU A 290 -36.00 30.29 18.01
N LYS A 291 -37.20 29.70 18.15
CA LYS A 291 -38.39 30.44 18.59
C LYS A 291 -38.27 30.96 20.01
N ARG A 292 -37.56 30.25 20.90
CA ARG A 292 -37.37 30.69 22.29
C ARG A 292 -36.27 31.74 22.39
N PHE A 293 -35.20 31.57 21.61
CA PHE A 293 -34.08 32.51 21.51
C PHE A 293 -34.54 33.87 20.98
N ASN A 294 -35.33 33.90 19.91
CA ASN A 294 -35.89 35.13 19.35
C ASN A 294 -36.97 35.79 20.23
N LYS A 295 -37.37 35.14 21.33
CA LYS A 295 -38.31 35.66 22.32
C LYS A 295 -37.63 36.09 23.62
N LEU A 296 -36.32 35.90 23.74
CA LEU A 296 -35.53 36.47 24.83
C LEU A 296 -35.52 37.99 24.69
N ASP A 297 -35.42 38.69 25.82
CA ASP A 297 -35.29 40.14 25.82
C ASP A 297 -33.94 40.57 25.19
N ASP A 298 -33.88 41.78 24.66
CA ASP A 298 -32.70 42.29 23.95
C ASP A 298 -31.44 42.24 24.82
N GLY A 299 -31.60 42.48 26.14
CA GLY A 299 -30.52 42.36 27.13
C GLY A 299 -30.01 40.92 27.30
N GLU A 300 -30.89 39.92 27.24
CA GLU A 300 -30.52 38.51 27.37
C GLU A 300 -29.90 37.97 26.07
N GLN A 301 -30.42 38.38 24.91
CA GLN A 301 -29.84 38.04 23.61
C GLN A 301 -28.42 38.62 23.47
N ALA A 302 -28.20 39.85 23.95
CA ALA A 302 -26.91 40.52 23.91
C ALA A 302 -25.81 39.74 24.65
N VAL A 303 -26.14 39.02 25.73
CA VAL A 303 -25.18 38.16 26.45
C VAL A 303 -24.67 37.04 25.54
N TYR A 304 -25.55 36.32 24.84
CA TYR A 304 -25.15 35.24 23.94
C TYR A 304 -24.42 35.75 22.70
N VAL A 305 -24.80 36.93 22.20
CA VAL A 305 -24.09 37.61 21.10
C VAL A 305 -22.66 37.99 21.51
N ASN A 306 -22.47 38.50 22.73
CA ASN A 306 -21.15 38.86 23.23
C ASN A 306 -20.27 37.62 23.46
N ILE A 307 -20.83 36.51 23.95
CA ILE A 307 -20.10 35.25 24.11
C ILE A 307 -19.75 34.64 22.74
N ALA A 308 -20.63 34.74 21.74
CA ALA A 308 -20.32 34.30 20.37
C ALA A 308 -19.18 35.10 19.74
N LYS A 309 -19.17 36.43 19.97
CA LYS A 309 -18.10 37.31 19.50
C LYS A 309 -16.76 37.02 20.19
N SER A 310 -16.74 36.72 21.48
CA SER A 310 -15.51 36.39 22.22
C SER A 310 -14.99 34.98 21.94
N SER A 311 -15.87 34.04 21.59
CA SER A 311 -15.49 32.66 21.24
C SER A 311 -15.13 32.45 19.76
N GLY A 312 -15.32 33.48 18.93
CA GLY A 312 -14.94 33.51 17.51
C GLY A 312 -13.69 34.33 17.18
N TYR A 313 -13.07 35.00 18.15
CA TYR A 313 -11.81 35.74 18.00
C TYR A 313 -10.93 35.61 19.26
N ALA A 314 -10.06 34.60 19.24
CA ALA A 314 -8.68 34.60 19.72
C ALA A 314 -7.94 33.44 19.01
#